data_AF-A0A6L7Y6L4-F1
#
_entry.id   AF-A0A6L7Y6L4-F1
#
_cell.length_a   1.000
_cell.length_b   1.000
_cell.length_c   1.000
_cell.angle_alpha   90.00
_cell.angle_beta   90.00
_cell.angle_gamma   90.00
#
_symmetry.space_group_name_H-M   'P 1'
#
loop_
_entity.id
_entity.type
_entity.pdbx_description
1 polymer ?
#
loop_
_entity_poly.entity_id
_entity_poly.type
_entity_poly.pdbx_seq_one_letter_code
_entity_poly.pdbx_strand_id
1 'polypeptide(L)' 'MLEWIGDTIEDGGVLERRFDIVRDGNRVPGVLWTPAAATGPTPLVLLGHGGAGHKRDDSRLDYAHSYVASG' A
#
# COMPACT_ATOMS: atom_id res chain seq x y z
N MET A 1 13.86 4.64 8.77
CA MET A 1 12.97 5.82 8.61
C MET A 1 11.99 5.52 7.49
N LEU A 2 10.73 5.93 7.63
CA LEU A 2 9.76 5.86 6.55
C LEU A 2 9.78 7.19 5.79
N GLU A 3 9.89 7.12 4.47
CA GLU A 3 9.90 8.27 3.58
C GLU A 3 8.75 8.11 2.58
N TRP A 4 7.90 9.14 2.45
CA TRP A 4 6.85 9.16 1.43
C TRP A 4 7.42 9.56 0.08
N ILE A 5 7.03 8.84 -0.98
CA ILE A 5 7.60 9.00 -2.31
C ILE A 5 6.52 9.44 -3.27
N GLY A 6 6.70 10.62 -3.86
CA GLY A 6 5.79 11.16 -4.87
C GLY A 6 4.40 11.52 -4.33
N ASP A 7 3.47 11.69 -5.27
CA ASP A 7 2.09 12.06 -4.98
C ASP A 7 1.25 10.85 -4.59
N THR A 8 0.16 11.11 -3.88
CA THR A 8 -0.88 10.10 -3.61
C THR A 8 -1.80 10.04 -4.81
N ILE A 9 -2.17 8.83 -5.23
CA ILE A 9 -3.10 8.60 -6.33
C ILE A 9 -4.43 8.13 -5.74
N GLU A 10 -5.54 8.64 -6.24
CA GLU A 10 -6.88 8.15 -5.91
C GLU A 10 -7.47 7.42 -7.11
N ASP A 11 -7.96 6.21 -6.89
CA ASP A 11 -8.73 5.44 -7.87
C ASP A 11 -9.84 4.67 -7.15
N GLY A 12 -11.08 4.77 -7.66
CA GLY A 12 -12.22 4.02 -7.13
C GLY A 12 -12.49 4.19 -5.62
N GLY A 13 -12.12 5.33 -5.01
CA GLY A 13 -12.28 5.56 -3.57
C GLY A 13 -11.16 4.96 -2.70
N VAL A 14 -10.07 4.50 -3.31
CA VAL A 14 -8.85 4.02 -2.64
C VAL A 14 -7.73 5.03 -2.91
N LEU A 15 -7.03 5.42 -1.84
CA LEU A 15 -5.79 6.19 -1.93
C LEU A 15 -4.61 5.23 -1.97
N GLU A 16 -3.77 5.34 -2.98
CA GLU A 16 -2.48 4.66 -3.11
C GLU A 16 -1.34 5.64 -2.81
N ARG A 17 -0.50 5.30 -1.84
CA ARG A 17 0.68 6.11 -1.48
C ARG A 17 1.93 5.25 -1.37
N ARG A 18 2.95 5.58 -2.17
CA ARG A 18 4.26 4.92 -2.12
C ARG A 18 5.10 5.43 -0.96
N PHE A 19 5.83 4.53 -0.32
CA PHE A 19 6.84 4.86 0.66
C PHE A 19 8.09 3.98 0.52
N ASP A 20 9.21 4.46 1.02
CA ASP A 20 10.42 3.68 1.21
C ASP A 20 10.74 3.59 2.71
N ILE A 21 11.08 2.38 3.19
CA ILE A 21 11.67 2.21 4.52
C ILE A 21 13.18 2.13 4.35
N VAL A 22 13.90 3.09 4.93
CA VAL A 22 15.36 3.11 4.97
C VAL A 22 15.86 2.48 6.25
N ARG A 23 16.67 1.43 6.14
CA ARG A 23 17.32 0.75 7.27
C ARG A 23 18.74 0.34 6.89
N ASP A 24 19.73 0.76 7.68
CA ASP A 24 21.15 0.44 7.50
C ASP A 24 21.65 0.70 6.06
N GLY A 25 21.22 1.83 5.47
CA GLY A 25 21.55 2.21 4.08
C GLY A 25 20.75 1.49 3.00
N ASN A 26 19.95 0.47 3.35
CA ASN A 26 19.11 -0.26 2.41
C ASN A 26 17.71 0.36 2.34
N ARG A 27 17.13 0.40 1.14
CA ARG A 27 15.75 0.86 0.89
C ARG A 27 14.83 -0.31 0.63
N VAL A 28 13.73 -0.36 1.38
CA VAL A 28 12.66 -1.34 1.20
C VAL A 28 11.42 -0.59 0.70
N PRO A 29 11.09 -0.67 -0.60
CA PRO A 29 9.94 0.03 -1.16
C PRO A 29 8.63 -0.66 -0.77
N GLY A 30 7.62 0.12 -0.45
CA GLY A 30 6.28 -0.31 -0.11
C GLY A 30 5.21 0.63 -0.69
N VAL A 31 3.97 0.18 -0.61
CA VAL A 31 2.79 0.94 -1.00
C VAL A 31 1.75 0.76 0.10
N LEU A 32 1.12 1.87 0.49
CA LEU A 32 0.00 1.89 1.42
C LEU A 32 -1.28 2.19 0.63
N TRP A 33 -2.31 1.37 0.84
CA TRP A 33 -3.65 1.62 0.35
C TRP A 33 -4.58 1.92 1.53
N THR A 34 -5.36 2.99 1.43
CA THR A 34 -6.35 3.38 2.45
C THR A 34 -7.67 3.79 1.79
N PRO A 35 -8.83 3.62 2.44
CA PRO A 35 -10.07 4.20 1.95
C PRO A 35 -9.96 5.73 1.90
N ALA A 36 -10.37 6.36 0.80
CA ALA A 36 -10.37 7.83 0.66
C ALA A 36 -11.31 8.51 1.67
N ALA A 37 -12.36 7.82 2.08
CA ALA A 37 -13.34 8.30 3.06
C ALA A 37 -12.90 8.09 4.54
N ALA A 38 -11.73 7.51 4.80
CA ALA A 38 -11.29 7.24 6.17
C ALA A 38 -11.02 8.55 6.92
N THR A 39 -11.71 8.75 8.05
CA THR A 39 -11.59 9.98 8.89
C THR A 39 -10.80 9.75 10.19
N GLY A 40 -10.25 8.56 10.40
CA GLY A 40 -9.50 8.19 11.60
C GLY A 40 -8.66 6.92 11.41
N PRO A 41 -8.03 6.42 12.48
CA PRO A 41 -7.23 5.19 12.43
C PRO A 41 -8.06 4.00 11.93
N THR A 42 -7.55 3.30 10.93
CA THR A 42 -8.14 2.06 10.40
C THR A 42 -7.25 0.86 10.71
N PRO A 43 -7.79 -0.37 10.76
CA PRO A 43 -6.98 -1.57 10.81
C PRO A 43 -5.97 -1.60 9.64
N LEU A 44 -4.75 -2.10 9.90
CA LEU A 44 -3.69 -2.25 8.90
C LEU A 44 -3.36 -3.73 8.70
N VAL A 45 -3.39 -4.16 7.45
CA VAL A 45 -2.96 -5.51 7.03
C VAL A 45 -1.67 -5.39 6.23
N LEU A 46 -0.66 -6.19 6.57
CA LEU A 46 0.60 -6.25 5.83
C LEU A 46 0.55 -7.39 4.81
N LEU A 47 0.67 -7.05 3.53
CA LEU A 47 0.69 -8.02 2.43
C LEU A 47 2.12 -8.22 1.94
N GLY A 48 2.68 -9.40 2.19
CA GLY A 48 3.98 -9.82 1.65
C GLY A 48 3.85 -10.38 0.24
N HIS A 49 4.81 -10.08 -0.64
CA HIS A 49 4.92 -10.81 -1.91
C HIS A 49 5.80 -12.06 -1.72
N GLY A 50 5.33 -13.23 -2.20
CA GLY A 50 6.15 -14.44 -2.24
C GLY A 50 7.34 -14.28 -3.19
N GLY A 51 8.44 -14.99 -2.91
CA GLY A 51 9.80 -14.76 -3.43
C GLY A 51 10.07 -14.83 -4.94
N ALA A 52 9.06 -14.86 -5.81
CA ALA A 52 9.22 -14.90 -7.26
C ALA A 52 8.30 -13.94 -8.06
N GLY A 53 7.44 -13.15 -7.39
CA GLY A 53 6.49 -12.25 -8.06
C GLY A 53 6.83 -10.76 -7.88
N HIS A 54 6.73 -9.98 -8.96
CA HIS A 54 6.88 -8.53 -8.94
C HIS A 54 5.76 -7.88 -8.09
N LYS A 55 6.04 -6.74 -7.44
CA LYS A 55 5.11 -6.05 -6.51
C LYS A 55 3.80 -5.52 -7.13
N ARG A 56 3.58 -5.78 -8.43
CA ARG A 56 2.40 -5.37 -9.21
C ARG A 56 1.76 -6.54 -9.98
N ASP A 57 1.92 -7.79 -9.53
CA ASP A 57 1.14 -8.89 -10.11
C ASP A 57 -0.36 -8.63 -9.88
N ASP A 58 -1.15 -8.67 -10.97
CA ASP A 58 -2.57 -8.30 -11.04
C ASP A 58 -3.44 -8.97 -9.97
N SER A 59 -3.06 -10.16 -9.50
CA SER A 59 -3.74 -10.88 -8.41
C SER A 59 -3.70 -10.18 -7.04
N ARG A 60 -2.84 -9.16 -6.83
CA ARG A 60 -2.71 -8.46 -5.54
C ARG A 60 -3.56 -7.20 -5.42
N LEU A 61 -3.92 -6.59 -6.54
CA LEU A 61 -4.82 -5.43 -6.56
C LEU A 61 -6.24 -5.85 -6.14
N ASP A 62 -6.70 -7.03 -6.57
CA ASP A 62 -8.00 -7.57 -6.19
C ASP A 62 -8.14 -7.80 -4.68
N TYR A 63 -7.09 -8.30 -4.01
CA TYR A 63 -7.09 -8.45 -2.55
C TYR A 63 -7.10 -7.10 -1.83
N ALA A 64 -6.28 -6.15 -2.27
CA ALA A 64 -6.23 -4.81 -1.66
C ALA A 64 -7.60 -4.11 -1.73
N HIS A 65 -8.28 -4.17 -2.87
CA HIS A 65 -9.62 -3.61 -3.03
C HIS A 65 -10.66 -4.31 -2.15
N SER A 66 -10.58 -5.64 -1.97
CA SER A 66 -11.54 -6.39 -1.15
C SER A 66 -11.55 -5.97 0.34
N TYR A 67 -10.37 -5.61 0.88
CA TYR A 67 -10.25 -5.20 2.29
C TYR A 67 -10.55 -3.71 2.51
N VAL A 68 -10.34 -2.87 1.50
CA VAL A 68 -10.56 -1.42 1.59
C VAL A 68 -12.03 -1.06 1.36
N ALA A 69 -12.75 -1.78 0.49
CA ALA A 69 -14.14 -1.49 0.17
C ALA A 69 -15.18 -2.08 1.15
N SER A 70 -14.73 -2.90 2.11
CA SER A 70 -15.60 -3.61 3.07
C SER A 70 -15.57 -3.01 4.49
N GLY A 71 -14.97 -1.83 4.65
CA GLY A 71 -14.85 -1.10 5.93
C GLY A 71 -15.94 -0.06 6.13
#